data_AF-A0A4Q7DSE9-F1
#
_entry.id   AF-A0A4Q7DSE9-F1
#
_cell.length_a   1.000
_cell.length_b   1.000
_cell.length_c   1.000
_cell.angle_alpha   90.00
_cell.angle_beta   90.00
_cell.angle_gamma   90.00
#
_symmetry.space_group_name_H-M   'P 1'
#
loop_
_entity.id
_entity.type
_entity.pdbx_description
1 polymer ?
#
loop_
_entity_poly.entity_id
_entity_poly.type
_entity_poly.pdbx_seq_one_letter_code
_entity_poly.pdbx_strand_id
1 'polypeptide(L)' 'MFLGIVIVLALLLFVKGLVKFVLPALVILVVLRLLWGGLLLLFSPHFWGLLLVVGFIFWLFKASRGNRYD' A
#
# COMPACT_ATOMS: atom_id res chain seq x y z
N MET A 1 -33.07 -24.30 23.19
CA MET A 1 -31.99 -24.86 22.34
C MET A 1 -32.12 -24.42 20.89
N PHE A 2 -33.27 -24.66 20.23
CA PHE A 2 -33.50 -24.26 18.82
C PHE A 2 -33.32 -22.75 18.53
N LEU A 3 -33.90 -21.87 19.35
CA LEU A 3 -33.78 -20.41 19.17
C LEU A 3 -32.33 -19.89 19.26
N GLY A 4 -31.51 -20.48 20.14
CA GLY A 4 -30.09 -20.11 20.26
C GLY A 4 -29.30 -20.45 19.01
N ILE A 5 -29.60 -21.59 18.37
CA ILE A 5 -28.96 -22.03 17.12
C ILE A 5 -29.34 -21.09 15.98
N VAL A 6 -30.60 -20.68 15.89
CA VAL A 6 -31.09 -19.74 14.86
C VAL A 6 -30.43 -18.37 14.99
N ILE A 7 -30.27 -17.86 16.22
CA ILE A 7 -29.59 -16.58 16.47
C ILE A 7 -28.12 -16.64 16.08
N VAL A 8 -27.41 -17.70 16.45
CA VAL A 8 -26.00 -17.88 16.07
C VAL A 8 -25.84 -17.97 14.55
N LEU A 9 -26.76 -18.67 13.87
CA LEU A 9 -26.73 -18.82 12.42
C LEU A 9 -27.02 -17.48 11.71
N ALA A 10 -27.97 -16.69 12.22
CA ALA A 10 -28.26 -15.35 11.72
C ALA A 10 -27.07 -14.40 11.91
N LEU A 11 -26.38 -14.47 13.06
CA LEU A 11 -25.19 -13.67 13.33
C LEU A 11 -24.04 -14.04 12.38
N LEU A 12 -23.82 -15.34 12.15
CA LEU A 12 -22.82 -15.83 11.21
C LEU A 12 -23.11 -15.39 9.78
N LEU A 13 -24.37 -15.46 9.34
CA LEU A 13 -24.80 -14.99 8.02
C LEU A 13 -24.62 -13.48 7.88
N PHE A 14 -24.92 -12.71 8.93
CA PHE A 14 -24.74 -11.26 8.95
C PHE A 14 -23.27 -10.87 8.86
N VAL A 15 -22.40 -11.48 9.67
CA VAL A 15 -20.94 -11.25 9.62
C VAL A 15 -20.38 -11.66 8.27
N LYS A 16 -20.80 -12.79 7.70
CA LYS A 16 -20.32 -13.26 6.39
C LYS A 16 -20.77 -12.33 5.25
N GLY A 17 -22.00 -11.80 5.33
CA GLY A 17 -22.51 -10.78 4.42
C GLY A 17 -21.75 -9.46 4.53
N LEU A 18 -21.48 -9.02 5.76
CA LEU A 18 -20.72 -7.81 6.04
C LEU A 18 -19.28 -7.93 5.52
N VAL A 19 -18.60 -9.05 5.79
CA VAL A 19 -17.25 -9.33 5.27
C VAL A 19 -17.23 -9.30 3.74
N LYS A 20 -18.24 -9.86 3.05
CA LYS A 20 -18.27 -9.91 1.58
C LYS A 20 -18.33 -8.53 0.91
N PHE A 21 -18.92 -7.52 1.55
CA PHE A 21 -19.05 -6.16 0.99
C PHE A 21 -18.10 -5.15 1.62
N VAL A 22 -17.87 -5.24 2.93
CA VAL A 22 -17.04 -4.30 3.69
C VAL A 22 -15.56 -4.54 3.43
N LEU A 23 -15.08 -5.79 3.34
CA LEU A 23 -13.68 -6.04 2.98
C LEU A 23 -13.30 -5.47 1.61
N PRO A 24 -14.01 -5.74 0.51
CA PRO A 24 -13.60 -5.18 -0.79
C PRO A 24 -13.68 -3.65 -0.80
N ALA A 25 -14.67 -3.05 -0.13
CA ALA A 25 -14.72 -1.60 0.03
C ALA A 25 -13.50 -1.05 0.79
N LEU A 26 -13.10 -1.69 1.89
CA LEU A 26 -11.89 -1.35 2.65
C LEU A 26 -10.62 -1.52 1.83
N VAL A 27 -10.49 -2.60 1.06
CA VAL A 27 -9.34 -2.85 0.18
C VAL A 27 -9.25 -1.76 -0.88
N ILE A 28 -10.37 -1.42 -1.53
CA ILE A 28 -10.42 -0.31 -2.50
C ILE A 28 -10.02 1.01 -1.84
N LEU A 29 -10.51 1.28 -0.62
CA LEU A 29 -10.18 2.49 0.12
C LEU A 29 -8.69 2.58 0.45
N VAL A 30 -8.07 1.46 0.85
CA VAL A 30 -6.63 1.39 1.15
C VAL A 30 -5.82 1.63 -0.12
N VAL A 31 -6.15 0.97 -1.23
CA VAL A 31 -5.47 1.15 -2.51
C VAL A 31 -5.60 2.60 -2.98
N LEU A 32 -6.80 3.18 -2.91
CA LEU A 32 -7.04 4.57 -3.30
C LEU A 32 -6.24 5.54 -2.42
N ARG A 33 -6.18 5.31 -1.11
CA ARG A 33 -5.36 6.09 -0.19
C ARG A 33 -3.87 5.97 -0.49
N LEU A 34 -3.40 4.79 -0.89
CA LEU A 34 -2.01 4.55 -1.23
C LEU A 34 -1.61 5.28 -2.52
N LEU A 35 -2.48 5.25 -3.54
CA LEU A 35 -2.30 5.99 -4.78
C LEU A 35 -2.27 7.50 -4.54
N TRP A 36 -3.19 8.02 -3.72
CA TRP A 36 -3.24 9.43 -3.38
C TRP A 36 -2.03 9.87 -2.54
N GLY A 37 -1.64 9.06 -1.55
CA GLY A 37 -0.45 9.31 -0.73
C GLY A 37 0.84 9.29 -1.56
N GLY A 38 0.96 8.33 -2.47
CA GLY A 38 2.07 8.27 -3.42
C GLY A 38 2.11 9.51 -4.32
N LEU A 39 0.96 9.91 -4.89
CA LEU A 39 0.86 11.11 -5.73
C LEU A 39 1.26 12.38 -4.96
N LEU A 40 0.79 12.54 -3.71
CA LEU A 40 1.20 13.66 -2.85
C LEU A 40 2.69 13.63 -2.52
N LEU A 41 3.30 12.44 -2.38
CA LEU A 41 4.75 12.32 -2.22
C LEU A 41 5.50 12.92 -3.41
N LEU A 42 5.02 12.71 -4.65
CA LEU A 42 5.62 13.34 -5.84
C LEU A 42 5.54 14.87 -5.83
N PHE A 43 4.60 15.48 -5.11
CA PHE A 43 4.55 16.94 -4.96
C PHE A 43 5.39 17.46 -3.79
N SER A 44 5.93 16.58 -2.95
CA SER A 44 6.77 16.99 -1.82
C SER A 44 8.20 17.28 -2.27
N PRO A 45 8.76 18.47 -1.95
CA PRO A 45 10.15 18.81 -2.28
C PRO A 45 11.16 17.86 -1.61
N HIS A 46 10.80 17.28 -0.47
CA HIS A 46 11.63 16.29 0.23
C HIS A 46 11.80 14.99 -0.56
N PHE A 47 10.76 14.56 -1.27
CA PHE A 47 10.80 13.34 -2.08
C PHE A 47 11.74 13.51 -3.28
N TRP A 48 11.67 14.65 -3.97
CA TRP A 48 12.60 14.99 -5.04
C TRP A 48 14.04 15.07 -4.55
N GLY A 49 14.27 15.68 -3.38
CA GLY A 49 15.58 15.71 -2.75
C GLY A 49 16.14 14.30 -2.50
N LEU A 50 15.33 13.39 -1.94
CA LEU A 50 15.70 11.99 -1.76
C LEU A 50 16.00 11.29 -3.09
N LEU A 51 15.16 11.49 -4.11
CA LEU A 51 15.34 10.90 -5.44
C LEU A 51 16.69 11.33 -6.05
N LEU A 52 17.03 12.61 -5.94
CA LEU A 52 18.31 13.16 -6.41
C LEU A 52 19.50 12.57 -5.66
N VAL A 53 19.41 12.44 -4.32
CA VAL A 53 20.48 11.83 -3.51
C VAL A 53 20.69 10.37 -3.91
N VAL A 54 19.62 9.58 -4.03
CA VAL A 54 19.70 8.18 -4.46
C VAL A 54 20.28 8.08 -5.88
N GLY A 55 19.84 8.93 -6.80
CA GLY A 55 20.38 9.01 -8.15
C GLY A 55 21.86 9.37 -8.18
N PHE A 56 22.29 10.30 -7.32
CA PHE A 56 23.69 10.69 -7.17
C PHE A 56 24.56 9.55 -6.65
N ILE A 57 24.08 8.82 -5.62
CA ILE A 57 24.77 7.63 -5.10
C ILE A 57 24.90 6.57 -6.20
N PHE A 58 23.84 6.30 -6.95
CA PHE A 58 23.86 5.33 -8.04
C PHE A 58 24.84 5.75 -9.15
N TRP A 59 24.86 7.02 -9.51
CA TRP A 59 25.83 7.58 -10.45
C TRP A 59 27.26 7.41 -9.94
N LEU A 60 27.53 7.68 -8.66
CA LEU A 60 28.84 7.52 -8.04
C LEU A 60 29.32 6.06 -8.07
N PHE A 61 28.42 5.10 -7.80
CA PHE A 61 28.72 3.68 -7.96
C PHE A 61 29.05 3.32 -9.42
N LYS A 62 28.33 3.87 -10.39
CA LYS A 62 28.59 3.65 -11.82
C LYS A 62 29.95 4.24 -12.22
N ALA A 63 30.23 5.48 -11.83
CA ALA A 63 31.49 6.15 -12.12
C ALA A 63 32.70 5.42 -11.49
N SER A 64 32.57 4.96 -10.25
CA SER A 64 33.62 4.22 -9.54
C SER A 64 33.96 2.87 -10.18
N ARG A 65 32.99 2.19 -10.80
CA ARG A 65 33.22 0.93 -11.52
C ARG A 65 33.78 1.14 -12.93
N GLY A 66 33.44 2.25 -13.60
CA GLY A 66 33.97 2.60 -14.91
C GLY A 66 35.49 2.84 -14.92
N ASN A 67 36.05 3.27 -13.78
CA ASN A 67 37.47 3.58 -13.64
C ASN A 67 38.38 2.38 -13.29
N ARG A 68 37.88 1.14 -13.36
CA ARG A 68 38.67 -0.08 -13.06
C ARG A 68 39.04 -0.89 -14.30
N TYR A 69 38.78 -0.36 -15.49
CA TYR A 69 39.08 -1.00 -16.78
C TYR A 69 39.94 -0.13 -17.72
N ASP A 70 40.55 0.93 -17.20
CA ASP A 70 41.69 1.62 -17.82
C ASP A 70 42.98 1.23 -17.10
#